data_AF-A0A0L7L3X2-F1
#
_entry.id   AF-A0A0L7L3X2-F1
#
_cell.length_a   1.000
_cell.length_b   1.000
_cell.length_c   1.000
_cell.angle_alpha   90.00
_cell.angle_beta   90.00
_cell.angle_gamma   90.00
#
_symmetry.space_group_name_H-M   'P 1'
#
loop_
_entity.id
_entity.type
_entity.pdbx_description
1 polymer ?
#
loop_
_entity_poly.entity_id
_entity_poly.type
_entity_poly.pdbx_seq_one_letter_code
_entity_poly.pdbx_strand_id
1 'polypeptide(L)'
;MLKPRDDLRKDYRLMEFNAVVNRFLQDAPETRKRRLYIRTYSVLPLNEECGLIEWVPNLVGLRPVLMHIYKQKGLGDRHGENISFDSTNGDTVHVDFNCLFNKGEAFEWPERVPFRLTHNMEAAMGPLKHEGMFRKSCEAVMKALRAQTAALMSVIGPFVYDPLVSWGRA
;
A
#
# COMPACT_ATOMS: atom_id res chain seq x y z
N MET A 1 10.21 -1.78 -15.84
CA MET A 1 9.42 -2.93 -16.31
C MET A 1 8.28 -2.42 -17.16
N LEU A 2 8.11 -2.95 -18.38
CA LEU A 2 6.94 -2.66 -19.20
C LEU A 2 5.79 -3.56 -18.73
N LYS A 3 4.64 -2.97 -18.38
CA LYS A 3 3.43 -3.72 -18.03
C LYS A 3 2.45 -3.62 -19.20
N PRO A 4 2.29 -4.69 -20.00
CA PRO A 4 1.37 -4.71 -21.12
C PRO A 4 -0.07 -5.00 -20.66
N ARG A 5 -1.04 -4.47 -21.42
CA ARG A 5 -2.49 -4.58 -21.23
C ARG A 5 -2.99 -4.11 -19.87
N ASP A 6 -2.43 -3.02 -19.36
CA ASP A 6 -2.82 -2.45 -18.06
C ASP A 6 -2.76 -0.92 -18.08
N ASP A 7 -3.80 -0.26 -17.56
CA ASP A 7 -3.87 1.20 -17.44
C ASP A 7 -3.28 1.63 -16.09
N LEU A 8 -2.08 2.20 -16.13
CA LEU A 8 -1.31 2.59 -14.95
C LEU A 8 -1.62 4.00 -14.43
N ARG A 9 -2.62 4.70 -14.98
CA ARG A 9 -2.97 6.05 -14.51
C ARG A 9 -3.36 6.05 -13.03
N LYS A 10 -4.03 4.99 -12.57
CA LYS A 10 -4.40 4.82 -11.14
C LYS A 10 -3.15 4.74 -10.26
N ASP A 11 -2.20 3.89 -10.62
CA ASP A 11 -0.93 3.73 -9.92
C ASP A 11 -0.11 5.03 -9.93
N TYR A 12 -0.02 5.71 -11.07
CA TYR A 12 0.68 6.99 -11.20
C TYR A 12 0.16 8.02 -10.21
N ARG A 13 -1.16 8.25 -10.21
CA ARG A 13 -1.80 9.24 -9.34
C ARG A 13 -1.69 8.86 -7.86
N LEU A 14 -1.73 7.57 -7.55
CA LEU A 14 -1.51 7.11 -6.19
C LEU A 14 -0.06 7.37 -5.72
N MET A 15 0.93 7.20 -6.60
CA MET A 15 2.32 7.54 -6.28
C MET A 15 2.50 9.06 -6.06
N GLU A 16 1.82 9.91 -6.84
CA GLU A 16 1.77 11.35 -6.59
C GLU A 16 1.16 11.66 -5.21
N PHE A 17 0.04 11.02 -4.87
CA PHE A 17 -0.60 11.16 -3.57
C PHE A 17 0.33 10.72 -2.42
N ASN A 18 0.98 9.56 -2.56
CA ASN A 18 1.93 9.05 -1.57
C ASN A 18 3.13 10.00 -1.39
N ALA A 19 3.59 10.65 -2.47
CA ALA A 19 4.64 11.66 -2.36
C ALA A 19 4.20 12.87 -1.53
N VAL A 20 2.94 13.30 -1.65
CA VAL A 20 2.37 14.37 -0.80
C VAL A 20 2.26 13.92 0.66
N VAL A 21 1.77 12.69 0.89
CA VAL A 21 1.71 12.11 2.24
C VAL A 21 3.11 12.06 2.87
N ASN A 22 4.11 11.59 2.12
CA ASN A 22 5.50 11.55 2.59
C ASN A 22 6.02 12.92 2.99
N ARG A 23 5.69 13.98 2.24
CA ARG A 23 6.05 15.35 2.61
C ARG A 23 5.48 15.71 3.99
N PHE A 24 4.19 15.46 4.22
CA PHE A 24 3.56 15.73 5.53
C PHE A 24 4.15 14.89 6.66
N LEU A 25 4.53 13.64 6.39
CA LEU A 25 5.22 12.80 7.36
C LEU A 25 6.64 13.30 7.69
N GLN A 26 7.32 13.95 6.75
CA GLN A 26 8.63 14.56 7.02
C GLN A 26 8.52 15.91 7.74
N ASP A 27 7.45 16.66 7.51
CA ASP A 27 7.20 17.94 8.18
C ASP A 27 6.87 17.75 9.67
N ALA A 28 6.15 16.68 10.02
CA ALA A 28 5.79 16.38 11.39
C ALA A 28 6.99 15.80 12.21
N PRO A 29 7.37 16.41 13.36
CA PRO A 29 8.54 15.97 14.13
C PRO A 29 8.47 14.52 14.64
N GLU A 30 7.29 14.09 15.10
CA GLU A 30 7.09 12.74 15.65
C GLU A 30 7.29 11.64 14.60
N THR A 31 6.78 11.85 13.39
CA THR A 31 6.88 10.90 12.28
C THR A 31 8.28 10.91 11.67
N ARG A 32 8.90 12.09 11.50
CA ARG A 32 10.28 12.25 11.04
C ARG A 32 11.29 11.60 11.99
N LYS A 33 11.15 11.78 13.30
CA LYS A 33 12.04 11.16 14.30
C LYS A 33 12.02 9.63 14.22
N ARG A 34 10.87 9.07 13.84
CA ARG A 34 10.67 7.62 13.63
C ARG A 34 10.97 7.17 12.20
N ARG A 35 11.39 8.08 11.32
CA ARG A 35 11.65 7.82 9.89
C ARG A 35 10.47 7.14 9.20
N LEU A 36 9.25 7.57 9.50
CA LEU A 36 8.04 7.02 8.87
C LEU A 36 7.88 7.61 7.47
N TYR A 37 7.76 6.73 6.48
CA TYR A 37 7.44 7.07 5.10
C TYR A 37 6.72 5.89 4.43
N ILE A 38 6.02 6.19 3.35
CA ILE A 38 5.48 5.23 2.42
C ILE A 38 6.52 5.05 1.32
N ARG A 39 6.97 3.82 1.08
CA ARG A 39 7.87 3.56 -0.04
C ARG A 39 7.13 3.74 -1.36
N THR A 40 7.61 4.64 -2.20
CA THR A 40 7.06 4.94 -3.52
C THR A 40 7.95 4.39 -4.62
N TYR A 41 7.39 4.12 -5.79
CA TYR A 41 8.11 3.76 -6.99
C TYR A 41 7.61 4.60 -8.17
N SER A 42 8.43 4.75 -9.20
CA SER A 42 8.11 5.57 -10.36
C SER A 42 7.18 4.80 -11.31
N VAL A 43 6.12 5.47 -11.76
CA VAL A 43 5.18 4.94 -12.76
C VAL A 43 5.10 5.93 -13.91
N LEU A 44 5.12 5.45 -15.15
CA LEU A 44 4.94 6.28 -16.34
C LEU A 44 3.85 5.64 -17.22
N PRO A 45 2.61 6.16 -17.20
CA PRO A 45 1.58 5.72 -18.13
C PRO A 45 1.96 6.16 -19.54
N LEU A 46 2.01 5.23 -20.50
CA LEU A 46 2.32 5.55 -21.90
C LEU A 46 1.02 5.71 -22.71
N ASN A 47 0.07 4.79 -22.51
CA ASN A 47 -1.28 4.85 -23.07
C ASN A 47 -2.25 4.04 -22.17
N GLU A 48 -3.46 3.75 -22.65
CA GLU A 48 -4.51 3.02 -21.91
C GLU A 48 -4.27 1.51 -21.80
N GLU A 49 -3.28 1.00 -22.53
CA GLU A 49 -2.97 -0.43 -22.58
C GLU A 49 -1.55 -0.73 -22.11
N CYS A 50 -0.71 0.27 -21.82
CA CYS A 50 0.62 0.02 -21.31
C CYS A 50 1.23 1.21 -20.57
N GLY A 51 2.18 0.88 -19.70
CA GLY A 51 3.07 1.84 -19.10
C GLY A 51 4.31 1.20 -18.53
N LEU A 52 5.21 2.04 -18.01
CA LEU A 52 6.43 1.62 -17.34
C LEU A 52 6.26 1.73 -15.84
N ILE A 53 6.70 0.69 -15.14
CA ILE A 53 6.80 0.67 -13.68
C ILE A 53 8.26 0.46 -13.31
N GLU A 54 8.75 1.24 -12.35
CA GLU A 54 10.06 1.04 -11.76
C GLU A 54 10.16 -0.34 -11.10
N TRP A 55 11.20 -1.08 -11.45
CA TRP A 55 11.49 -2.33 -10.76
C TRP A 55 12.21 -2.02 -9.47
N VAL A 56 11.57 -2.32 -8.34
CA VAL A 56 12.20 -2.18 -7.04
C VAL A 56 12.99 -3.48 -6.75
N PRO A 57 14.32 -3.41 -6.63
CA PRO A 57 15.13 -4.60 -6.38
C PRO A 57 14.87 -5.16 -4.98
N ASN A 58 15.20 -6.43 -4.78
CA ASN A 58 15.17 -7.12 -3.47
C ASN A 58 13.79 -7.27 -2.83
N LEU A 59 12.71 -7.02 -3.57
CA LEU A 59 11.35 -7.27 -3.12
C LEU A 59 11.03 -8.77 -3.14
N VAL A 60 10.61 -9.27 -1.99
CA VAL A 60 10.12 -10.64 -1.80
C VAL A 60 8.66 -10.55 -1.39
N GLY A 61 7.77 -11.19 -2.15
CA GLY A 61 6.34 -11.23 -1.81
C GLY A 61 6.09 -11.93 -0.47
N LEU A 62 5.07 -11.50 0.25
CA LEU A 62 4.64 -12.15 1.51
C LEU A 62 4.25 -13.61 1.26
N ARG A 63 3.59 -13.90 0.13
CA ARG A 63 3.19 -15.26 -0.25
C ARG A 63 4.36 -16.25 -0.25
N PRO A 64 5.46 -16.09 -1.01
CA PRO A 64 6.57 -17.05 -1.00
C PRO A 64 7.20 -17.22 0.40
N VAL A 65 7.25 -16.16 1.21
CA VAL A 65 7.71 -16.24 2.61
C VAL A 65 6.79 -17.14 3.44
N LEU A 66 5.48 -16.93 3.36
CA LEU A 66 4.50 -17.73 4.11
C LEU A 66 4.37 -19.15 3.56
N MET A 67 4.48 -19.36 2.25
CA MET A 67 4.36 -20.69 1.64
C MET A 67 5.45 -21.63 2.11
N HIS A 68 6.65 -21.14 2.43
CA HIS A 68 7.68 -21.95 3.08
C HIS A 68 7.18 -22.54 4.41
N ILE A 69 6.53 -21.72 5.24
CA ILE A 69 5.99 -22.08 6.56
C ILE A 69 4.73 -22.95 6.41
N TYR A 70 3.83 -22.58 5.50
CA TYR A 70 2.57 -23.29 5.28
C TYR A 70 2.79 -24.67 4.67
N LYS A 71 3.77 -24.83 3.78
CA LYS A 71 4.15 -26.15 3.24
C LYS A 71 4.64 -27.08 4.34
N GLN A 72 5.42 -26.59 5.31
CA GLN A 72 5.84 -27.38 6.48
C GLN A 72 4.66 -27.78 7.37
N LYS A 73 3.57 -26.99 7.38
CA LYS A 73 2.37 -27.22 8.20
C LYS A 73 1.19 -27.83 7.42
N GLY A 74 1.37 -28.20 6.14
CA GLY A 74 0.32 -28.77 5.30
C GLY A 74 -0.83 -27.80 4.96
N LEU A 75 -0.63 -26.48 5.10
CA LEU A 75 -1.63 -25.47 4.80
C LEU A 75 -1.49 -25.01 3.34
N GLY A 76 -2.61 -24.98 2.63
CA GLY A 76 -2.67 -24.57 1.22
C GLY A 76 -2.54 -23.07 1.00
N ASP A 77 -2.53 -22.71 -0.28
CA ASP A 77 -2.30 -21.37 -0.81
C ASP A 77 -3.36 -20.35 -0.35
N ARG A 78 -2.90 -19.22 0.20
CA ARG A 78 -3.72 -18.07 0.59
C ARG A 78 -3.12 -16.80 -0.01
N HIS A 79 -3.95 -16.03 -0.73
CA HIS A 79 -3.53 -14.86 -1.50
C HIS A 79 -2.79 -13.82 -0.63
N GLY A 80 -1.49 -13.67 -0.90
CA GLY A 80 -0.57 -12.76 -0.20
C GLY A 80 0.41 -12.09 -1.17
N GLU A 81 0.00 -11.86 -2.40
CA GLU A 81 0.86 -11.38 -3.49
C GLU A 81 1.01 -9.85 -3.50
N ASN A 82 0.11 -9.13 -2.82
CA ASN A 82 0.01 -7.66 -2.93
C ASN A 82 0.87 -6.92 -1.90
N ILE A 83 1.51 -7.65 -0.98
CA ILE A 83 2.45 -7.10 0.03
C ILE A 83 3.81 -7.73 -0.25
N SER A 84 4.79 -6.90 -0.55
CA SER A 84 6.19 -7.30 -0.70
C SER A 84 7.05 -6.66 0.38
N PHE A 85 8.12 -7.36 0.80
CA PHE A 85 9.11 -6.84 1.71
C PHE A 85 10.46 -6.72 1.02
N ASP A 86 11.18 -5.65 1.30
CA ASP A 86 12.58 -5.56 0.90
C ASP A 86 13.44 -6.36 1.88
N SER A 87 14.11 -7.38 1.34
CA SER A 87 14.96 -8.29 2.12
C SER A 87 16.17 -7.61 2.79
N THR A 88 16.56 -6.41 2.34
CA THR A 88 17.76 -5.72 2.84
C THR A 88 17.47 -4.83 4.05
N ASN A 89 16.30 -4.20 4.09
CA ASN A 89 15.95 -3.21 5.13
C ASN A 89 14.61 -3.50 5.84
N GLY A 90 13.83 -4.47 5.36
CA GLY A 90 12.53 -4.84 5.95
C GLY A 90 11.38 -3.91 5.58
N ASP A 91 11.56 -2.96 4.67
CA ASP A 91 10.50 -2.07 4.22
C ASP A 91 9.38 -2.85 3.53
N THR A 92 8.15 -2.39 3.72
CA THR A 92 6.98 -2.96 3.04
C THR A 92 6.62 -2.12 1.81
N VAL A 93 6.35 -2.80 0.70
CA VAL A 93 5.88 -2.22 -0.56
C VAL A 93 4.55 -2.87 -0.94
N HIS A 94 3.55 -2.04 -1.20
CA HIS A 94 2.27 -2.45 -1.77
C HIS A 94 2.37 -2.37 -3.29
N VAL A 95 2.06 -3.46 -3.99
CA VAL A 95 2.36 -3.63 -5.44
C VAL A 95 1.08 -3.66 -6.30
N ASP A 96 -0.09 -3.75 -5.68
CA ASP A 96 -1.38 -3.84 -6.39
C ASP A 96 -2.44 -2.97 -5.71
N PHE A 97 -2.98 -2.03 -6.48
CA PHE A 97 -3.95 -1.02 -6.05
C PHE A 97 -5.24 -1.05 -6.87
N ASN A 98 -5.56 -2.18 -7.50
CA ASN A 98 -6.81 -2.31 -8.27
C ASN A 98 -8.08 -2.19 -7.40
N CYS A 99 -7.98 -2.45 -6.10
CA CYS A 99 -9.10 -2.45 -5.15
C CYS A 99 -9.11 -1.21 -4.22
N LEU A 100 -8.98 -0.01 -4.80
CA LEU A 100 -9.10 1.26 -4.05
C LEU A 100 -10.57 1.66 -3.79
N PHE A 101 -10.80 2.53 -2.80
CA PHE A 101 -12.08 3.17 -2.48
C PHE A 101 -13.26 2.21 -2.28
N ASN A 102 -13.13 1.28 -1.33
CA ASN A 102 -14.18 0.34 -0.90
C ASN A 102 -14.73 -0.58 -2.01
N LYS A 103 -14.04 -0.69 -3.16
CA LYS A 103 -14.41 -1.66 -4.22
C LYS A 103 -14.51 -3.09 -3.70
N GLY A 104 -13.69 -3.45 -2.71
CA GLY A 104 -13.69 -4.77 -2.09
C GLY A 104 -15.00 -5.11 -1.36
N GLU A 105 -15.78 -4.11 -0.94
CA GLU A 105 -17.09 -4.34 -0.30
C GLU A 105 -18.15 -4.82 -1.31
N ALA A 106 -17.96 -4.55 -2.60
CA ALA A 106 -18.89 -4.88 -3.67
C ALA A 106 -18.57 -6.21 -4.38
N PHE A 107 -17.53 -6.93 -3.95
CA PHE A 107 -17.21 -8.24 -4.49
C PHE A 107 -18.27 -9.29 -4.13
N GLU A 108 -18.34 -10.35 -4.93
CA GLU A 108 -19.16 -11.53 -4.62
C GLU A 108 -18.85 -12.07 -3.21
N TRP A 109 -17.58 -12.01 -2.82
CA TRP A 109 -17.10 -12.29 -1.47
C TRP A 109 -16.51 -10.99 -0.89
N PRO A 110 -17.28 -10.24 -0.09
CA PRO A 110 -16.90 -8.88 0.30
C PRO A 110 -15.72 -8.85 1.27
N GLU A 111 -14.76 -7.98 0.99
CA GLU A 111 -13.64 -7.68 1.88
C GLU A 111 -14.12 -6.74 3.00
N ARG A 112 -14.50 -7.33 4.15
CA ARG A 112 -15.02 -6.58 5.31
C ARG A 112 -13.94 -5.98 6.20
N VAL A 113 -12.69 -6.43 6.06
CA VAL A 113 -11.57 -6.00 6.90
C VAL A 113 -10.89 -4.81 6.22
N PRO A 114 -10.75 -3.65 6.89
CA PRO A 114 -10.31 -2.41 6.25
C PRO A 114 -8.83 -2.41 5.82
N PHE A 115 -8.00 -3.25 6.44
CA PHE A 115 -6.60 -3.44 6.06
C PHE A 115 -6.08 -4.79 6.53
N ARG A 116 -5.05 -5.31 5.85
CA ARG A 116 -4.50 -6.66 6.08
C ARG A 116 -3.56 -6.72 7.28
N LEU A 117 -4.12 -6.79 8.49
CA LEU A 117 -3.39 -7.10 9.74
C LEU A 117 -3.76 -8.50 10.23
N THR A 118 -3.12 -9.52 9.67
CA THR A 118 -3.37 -10.92 10.07
C THR A 118 -2.57 -11.32 11.29
N HIS A 119 -2.92 -12.43 11.93
CA HIS A 119 -2.15 -13.02 13.03
C HIS A 119 -0.66 -13.22 12.71
N ASN A 120 -0.31 -13.54 11.46
CA ASN A 120 1.09 -13.68 11.04
C ASN A 120 1.81 -12.32 11.01
N MET A 121 1.10 -11.27 10.57
CA MET A 121 1.63 -9.90 10.59
C MET A 121 1.79 -9.40 12.03
N GLU A 122 0.83 -9.68 12.91
CA GLU A 122 0.93 -9.33 14.33
C GLU A 122 2.06 -10.10 15.04
N ALA A 123 2.21 -11.38 14.74
CA ALA A 123 3.28 -12.19 15.30
C ALA A 123 4.66 -11.66 14.89
N ALA A 124 4.79 -11.14 13.66
CA ALA A 124 6.02 -10.52 13.17
C ALA A 124 6.39 -9.22 13.92
N MET A 125 5.43 -8.56 14.58
CA MET A 125 5.67 -7.34 15.37
C MET A 125 6.28 -7.62 16.76
N GLY A 126 6.48 -8.90 17.12
CA GLY A 126 7.07 -9.31 18.39
C GLY A 126 6.06 -9.39 19.54
N PRO A 127 6.53 -9.43 20.81
CA PRO A 127 5.69 -9.78 21.96
C PRO A 127 4.59 -8.76 22.25
N LEU A 128 4.82 -7.48 21.91
CA LEU A 128 3.84 -6.41 22.11
C LEU A 128 2.82 -6.30 20.98
N LYS A 129 3.01 -7.05 19.88
CA LYS A 129 2.11 -7.08 18.71
C LYS A 129 1.74 -5.65 18.23
N HIS A 130 0.48 -5.42 17.88
CA HIS A 130 -0.03 -4.14 17.42
C HIS A 130 -0.07 -3.06 18.52
N GLU A 131 -0.18 -3.44 19.80
CA GLU A 131 -0.24 -2.50 20.94
C GLU A 131 1.12 -1.82 21.23
N GLY A 132 2.20 -2.34 20.66
CA GLY A 132 3.54 -1.78 20.81
C GLY A 132 3.82 -0.60 19.88
N MET A 133 4.87 -0.74 19.07
CA MET A 133 5.33 0.32 18.16
C MET A 133 4.33 0.63 17.04
N PHE A 134 3.55 -0.36 16.61
CA PHE A 134 2.57 -0.20 15.54
C PHE A 134 1.51 0.86 15.92
N ARG A 135 0.84 0.70 17.06
CA ARG A 135 -0.14 1.68 17.56
C ARG A 135 0.44 3.09 17.67
N LYS A 136 1.62 3.24 18.29
CA LYS A 136 2.28 4.55 18.45
C LYS A 136 2.61 5.22 17.10
N SER A 137 3.05 4.43 16.12
CA SER A 137 3.31 4.92 14.76
C SER A 137 2.02 5.33 14.05
N CYS A 138 0.96 4.52 14.16
CA CYS A 138 -0.35 4.84 13.61
C CYS A 138 -0.93 6.13 14.22
N GLU A 139 -0.86 6.30 15.53
CA GLU A 139 -1.32 7.52 16.21
C GLU A 139 -0.55 8.76 15.73
N ALA A 140 0.77 8.68 15.61
CA ALA A 140 1.59 9.78 15.11
C ALA A 140 1.26 10.13 13.64
N VAL A 141 1.12 9.13 12.78
CA VAL A 141 0.73 9.30 11.37
C VAL A 141 -0.66 9.92 11.28
N MET A 142 -1.65 9.39 11.99
CA MET A 142 -3.02 9.92 11.97
C MET A 142 -3.08 11.35 12.49
N LYS A 143 -2.28 11.71 13.49
CA LYS A 143 -2.17 13.09 13.97
C LYS A 143 -1.59 14.02 12.90
N ALA A 144 -0.51 13.60 12.23
CA ALA A 144 0.11 14.37 11.15
C ALA A 144 -0.85 14.58 9.96
N LEU A 145 -1.52 13.52 9.51
CA LEU A 145 -2.47 13.59 8.40
C LEU A 145 -3.70 14.42 8.73
N ARG A 146 -4.26 14.28 9.95
CA ARG A 146 -5.41 15.07 10.39
C ARG A 146 -5.12 16.56 10.46
N ALA A 147 -3.90 16.95 10.87
CA ALA A 147 -3.48 18.35 10.88
C ALA A 147 -3.50 18.97 9.46
N GLN A 148 -3.29 18.16 8.43
CA GLN A 148 -3.17 18.59 7.04
C GLN A 148 -4.36 18.14 6.16
N THR A 149 -5.51 17.86 6.77
CA THR A 149 -6.70 17.31 6.09
C THR A 149 -7.12 18.15 4.88
N ALA A 150 -7.11 19.48 4.98
CA ALA A 150 -7.52 20.35 3.88
C ALA A 150 -6.64 20.17 2.61
N ALA A 151 -5.32 20.02 2.78
CA ALA A 151 -4.42 19.82 1.65
C ALA A 151 -4.44 18.36 1.15
N LEU A 152 -4.73 17.38 2.01
CA LEU A 152 -4.99 16.01 1.54
C LEU A 152 -6.25 15.96 0.68
N MET A 153 -7.32 16.62 1.10
CA MET A 153 -8.58 16.67 0.35
C MET A 153 -8.44 17.40 -0.99
N SER A 154 -7.57 18.40 -1.10
CA SER A 154 -7.32 19.07 -2.38
C SER A 154 -6.58 18.20 -3.40
N VAL A 155 -5.84 17.17 -2.95
CA VAL A 155 -5.18 16.19 -3.82
C VAL A 155 -6.11 15.02 -4.13
N ILE A 156 -6.84 14.52 -3.13
CA ILE A 156 -7.77 13.39 -3.28
C ILE A 156 -8.98 13.78 -4.14
N GLY A 157 -9.51 14.99 -3.98
CA GLY A 157 -10.71 15.45 -4.72
C GLY A 157 -10.57 15.26 -6.24
N PRO A 158 -9.58 15.89 -6.89
CA PRO A 158 -9.33 15.71 -8.31
C PRO A 158 -9.05 14.26 -8.73
N PHE A 159 -8.50 13.43 -7.84
CA PHE A 159 -8.22 12.02 -8.13
C PHE A 159 -9.49 11.15 -8.15
N VAL A 160 -10.41 11.38 -7.21
CA VAL A 160 -11.69 10.65 -7.16
C VAL A 160 -12.61 11.05 -8.31
N TYR A 161 -12.57 12.32 -8.73
CA TYR A 161 -13.42 12.86 -9.81
C TYR A 161 -12.75 12.90 -11.19
N ASP A 162 -11.57 12.28 -11.36
CA ASP A 162 -10.88 12.25 -12.65
C ASP A 162 -11.69 11.46 -13.69
N PRO A 163 -12.19 12.09 -14.77
CA PRO A 163 -13.04 11.41 -15.76
C PRO A 163 -12.28 10.36 -16.58
N LEU A 164 -10.95 10.41 -16.60
CA LEU A 164 -10.10 9.43 -17.28
C LEU A 164 -9.81 8.21 -16.40
N VAL A 165 -10.18 8.25 -15.11
CA VAL A 165 -9.96 7.17 -14.17
C VAL A 165 -11.29 6.48 -13.87
N SER A 166 -11.48 5.30 -14.46
CA SER A 166 -12.69 4.50 -14.22
C SER A 166 -12.68 3.87 -12.83
N TRP A 167 -13.47 4.42 -11.92
CA TRP A 167 -13.78 3.82 -10.62
C TRP A 167 -15.02 2.89 -10.68
N GLY A 168 -15.75 2.88 -11.81
CA GLY A 168 -16.99 2.11 -12.03
C GLY A 168 -16.80 0.59 -12.21
N ARG A 169 -17.91 -0.14 -12.01
CA ARG A 169 -18.02 -1.62 -12.03
C ARG A 169 -17.72 -2.20 -13.41
N ALA A 170 -16.92 -3.26 -13.46
CA ALA A 170 -17.11 -4.32 -14.45
C ALA A 170 -18.22 -5.25 -13.93
#